data_AF-A0A1H5CC35-F1
#
_entry.id   AF-A0A1H5CC35-F1
#
_cell.length_a   1.000
_cell.length_b   1.000
_cell.length_c   1.000
_cell.angle_alpha   90.00
_cell.angle_beta   90.00
_cell.angle_gamma   90.00
#
_symmetry.space_group_name_H-M   'P 1'
#
loop_
_entity.id
_entity.type
_entity.pdbx_description
1 polymer ?
#
loop_
_entity_poly.entity_id
_entity_poly.type
_entity_poly.pdbx_seq_one_letter_code
_entity_poly.pdbx_strand_id
1 'polypeptide(L)'
;MSLICPICQAALQTLDNGVACPANHRFDRARQGYLNLLPVQHKNSRDPGDNAAMVEARRRFLEGGHYAPLAKRLAELAARYSPARWLDIGCGEGYYTAQIADALPQTDGYALDISREAVKRACKRAPQLNWLVASMARVPLSDASCQLLASVFSPLDWQEAKRLLAPGGGLLRMGPTREHLMELRQKLYDEVRDYDDQKHLELIPEGMRLAHSETLTFNLHLSSSEARADLLAMTPHGWRASAERRAAVIAEPCDVTVAIRYDWIERL
;
A
#
# COMPACT_ATOMS: atom_id res chain seq x y z
N MET A 1 -14.94 11.84 -5.52
CA MET A 1 -14.93 10.63 -6.36
C MET A 1 -16.29 9.97 -6.24
N SER A 2 -16.69 9.16 -7.21
CA SER A 2 -17.96 8.44 -7.17
C SER A 2 -17.71 6.97 -6.85
N LEU A 3 -18.37 6.46 -5.82
CA LEU A 3 -18.42 5.03 -5.53
C LEU A 3 -19.38 4.34 -6.51
N ILE A 4 -19.01 3.15 -6.96
CA ILE A 4 -19.84 2.28 -7.80
C ILE A 4 -20.14 0.96 -7.09
N CYS A 5 -21.30 0.39 -7.37
CA CYS A 5 -21.76 -0.82 -6.73
C CYS A 5 -20.87 -2.00 -7.16
N PRO A 6 -20.23 -2.74 -6.23
CA PRO A 6 -19.37 -3.86 -6.61
C PRO A 6 -20.14 -5.04 -7.23
N ILE A 7 -21.49 -5.01 -7.17
CA ILE A 7 -22.38 -6.04 -7.72
C ILE A 7 -22.86 -5.64 -9.12
N CYS A 8 -23.56 -4.51 -9.25
CA CYS A 8 -24.18 -4.09 -10.52
C CYS A 8 -23.49 -2.93 -11.24
N GLN A 9 -22.37 -2.41 -10.72
CA GLN A 9 -21.58 -1.31 -11.28
C GLN A 9 -22.31 0.04 -11.40
N ALA A 10 -23.57 0.14 -10.98
CA ALA A 10 -24.30 1.41 -10.90
C ALA A 10 -23.74 2.31 -9.80
N ALA A 11 -23.88 3.63 -9.97
CA ALA A 11 -23.46 4.62 -8.99
C ALA A 11 -24.10 4.36 -7.61
N LEU A 12 -23.29 4.47 -6.56
CA LEU A 12 -23.75 4.38 -5.19
C LEU A 12 -24.14 5.78 -4.67
N GLN A 13 -25.32 5.86 -4.09
CA GLN A 13 -25.84 7.04 -3.41
C GLN A 13 -25.61 6.91 -1.91
N THR A 14 -25.28 8.02 -1.26
CA THR A 14 -25.12 8.09 0.19
C THR A 14 -26.47 7.93 0.88
N LEU A 15 -26.50 7.11 1.93
CA LEU A 15 -27.58 6.97 2.88
C LEU A 15 -27.08 7.37 4.28
N ASP A 16 -27.99 7.55 5.24
CA ASP A 16 -27.64 7.94 6.62
C ASP A 16 -26.57 7.04 7.25
N ASN A 17 -26.65 5.72 7.02
CA ASN A 17 -25.75 4.72 7.61
C ASN A 17 -24.96 3.91 6.57
N GLY A 18 -24.76 4.41 5.35
CA GLY A 18 -24.08 3.63 4.32
C GLY A 18 -24.28 4.15 2.91
N VAL A 19 -24.32 3.23 1.96
CA VAL A 19 -24.53 3.52 0.55
C VAL A 19 -25.44 2.49 -0.11
N ALA A 20 -26.18 2.90 -1.14
CA ALA A 20 -27.02 2.01 -1.92
C ALA A 20 -27.04 2.37 -3.40
N CYS A 21 -27.29 1.38 -4.26
CA CYS A 21 -27.47 1.60 -5.70
C CYS A 21 -28.97 1.55 -6.09
N PRO A 22 -29.33 1.96 -7.32
CA PRO A 22 -30.71 1.89 -7.82
C PRO A 22 -31.32 0.48 -7.85
N ALA A 23 -30.50 -0.57 -7.91
CA ALA A 23 -30.93 -1.97 -7.79
C ALA A 23 -31.14 -2.42 -6.32
N ASN A 24 -31.11 -1.48 -5.37
CA ASN A 24 -31.30 -1.69 -3.94
C ASN A 24 -30.26 -2.61 -3.26
N HIS A 25 -29.08 -2.80 -3.86
CA HIS A 25 -27.93 -3.34 -3.12
C HIS A 25 -27.46 -2.30 -2.11
N ARG A 26 -27.29 -2.71 -0.85
CA ARG A 26 -26.94 -1.83 0.27
C ARG A 26 -25.64 -2.27 0.93
N PHE A 27 -24.86 -1.30 1.37
CA PHE A 27 -23.60 -1.51 2.07
C PHE A 27 -23.55 -0.57 3.26
N ASP A 28 -23.64 -1.15 4.46
CA ASP A 28 -23.61 -0.39 5.70
C ASP A 28 -22.20 0.13 5.98
N ARG A 29 -22.12 1.32 6.55
CA ARG A 29 -20.89 1.88 7.09
C ARG A 29 -20.65 1.28 8.47
N ALA A 30 -19.48 0.67 8.65
CA ALA A 30 -19.10 0.13 9.93
C ALA A 30 -18.97 1.25 10.97
N ARG A 31 -19.16 0.93 12.26
CA ARG A 31 -19.00 1.90 13.36
C ARG A 31 -17.66 2.63 13.35
N GLN A 32 -16.61 2.00 12.83
CA GLN A 32 -15.27 2.58 12.70
C GLN A 32 -15.13 3.55 11.53
N GLY A 33 -16.09 3.61 10.60
CA GLY A 33 -16.15 4.60 9.51
C GLY A 33 -15.95 4.06 8.10
N TYR A 34 -15.50 2.81 7.94
CA TYR A 34 -15.25 2.20 6.63
C TYR A 34 -16.51 1.61 5.96
N LEU A 35 -16.48 1.49 4.64
CA LEU A 35 -17.44 0.73 3.84
C LEU A 35 -16.82 -0.61 3.42
N ASN A 36 -17.53 -1.71 3.63
CA ASN A 36 -17.12 -3.01 3.10
C ASN A 36 -17.75 -3.25 1.73
N LEU A 37 -16.96 -3.05 0.68
CA LEU A 37 -17.37 -3.17 -0.72
C LEU A 37 -16.71 -4.37 -1.41
N LEU A 38 -16.22 -5.35 -0.63
CA LEU A 38 -15.67 -6.61 -1.12
C LEU A 38 -16.75 -7.71 -1.09
N PRO A 39 -17.32 -8.12 -2.25
CA PRO A 39 -18.32 -9.17 -2.29
C PRO A 39 -17.75 -10.52 -1.82
N VAL A 40 -18.56 -11.31 -1.12
CA VAL A 40 -18.14 -12.61 -0.55
C VAL A 40 -17.63 -13.56 -1.63
N GLN A 41 -18.24 -13.57 -2.81
CA GLN A 41 -17.86 -14.39 -3.96
C GLN A 41 -16.49 -14.04 -4.58
N HIS A 42 -15.90 -12.90 -4.19
CA HIS A 42 -14.58 -12.46 -4.64
C HIS A 42 -13.53 -12.59 -3.53
N LYS A 43 -13.85 -13.32 -2.45
CA LYS A 43 -12.88 -13.72 -1.43
C LYS A 43 -12.22 -15.04 -1.84
N ASN A 44 -10.97 -14.95 -2.31
CA ASN A 44 -10.18 -16.14 -2.63
C ASN A 44 -9.66 -16.89 -1.39
N SER A 45 -9.77 -16.30 -0.19
CA SER A 45 -9.46 -16.92 1.10
C SER A 45 -10.29 -16.27 2.22
N ARG A 46 -10.51 -17.00 3.31
CA ARG A 46 -11.08 -16.45 4.55
C ARG A 46 -10.07 -15.58 5.31
N ASP A 47 -8.78 -15.82 5.10
CA ASP A 47 -7.66 -15.10 5.75
C ASP A 47 -6.47 -14.91 4.77
N PRO A 48 -6.62 -14.09 3.71
CA PRO A 48 -5.52 -13.80 2.80
C PRO A 48 -4.56 -12.77 3.41
N GLY A 49 -3.25 -13.06 3.38
CA GLY A 49 -2.20 -12.11 3.75
C GLY A 49 -1.40 -12.52 4.99
N ASP A 50 -0.86 -11.51 5.66
CA ASP A 50 0.03 -11.66 6.80
C ASP A 50 -0.73 -12.11 8.07
N ASN A 51 -0.12 -12.99 8.87
CA ASN A 51 -0.72 -13.39 10.14
C ASN A 51 -0.65 -12.25 11.19
N ALA A 52 -1.36 -12.40 12.31
CA ALA A 52 -1.42 -11.36 13.35
C ALA A 52 -0.05 -10.93 13.89
N ALA A 53 0.90 -11.86 14.04
CA ALA A 53 2.25 -11.57 14.52
C ALA A 53 3.06 -10.74 13.51
N MET A 54 2.93 -11.03 12.22
CA MET A 54 3.56 -10.24 11.14
C MET A 54 3.03 -8.82 11.08
N VAL A 55 1.71 -8.69 11.20
CA VAL A 55 1.04 -7.38 11.20
C VAL A 55 1.50 -6.56 12.41
N GLU A 56 1.60 -7.18 13.58
CA GLU A 56 2.14 -6.54 14.78
C GLU A 56 3.60 -6.11 14.61
N ALA A 57 4.45 -6.99 14.10
CA ALA A 57 5.87 -6.71 13.84
C ALA A 57 6.04 -5.54 12.86
N ARG A 58 5.32 -5.58 11.73
CA ARG A 58 5.32 -4.48 10.76
C ARG A 58 4.91 -3.17 11.44
N ARG A 59 3.89 -3.18 12.28
CA ARG A 59 3.43 -1.97 12.98
C ARG A 59 4.51 -1.41 13.90
N ARG A 60 5.06 -2.23 14.81
CA ARG A 60 6.12 -1.78 15.73
C ARG A 60 7.31 -1.22 14.97
N PHE A 61 7.73 -1.88 13.88
CA PHE A 61 8.83 -1.41 13.07
C PHE A 61 8.56 -0.05 12.41
N LEU A 62 7.37 0.13 11.83
CA LEU A 62 7.00 1.39 11.18
C LEU A 62 6.79 2.52 12.21
N GLU A 63 6.15 2.22 13.36
CA GLU A 63 5.94 3.17 14.46
C GLU A 63 7.22 3.51 15.21
N GLY A 64 8.23 2.63 15.19
CA GLY A 64 9.59 2.90 15.65
C GLY A 64 10.34 3.90 14.77
N GLY A 65 9.74 4.37 13.67
CA GLY A 65 10.29 5.44 12.83
C GLY A 65 11.38 4.99 11.86
N HIS A 66 11.70 3.69 11.80
CA HIS A 66 12.77 3.16 10.94
C HIS A 66 12.57 3.51 9.46
N TYR A 67 11.31 3.54 8.99
CA TYR A 67 10.94 3.90 7.61
C TYR A 67 10.29 5.29 7.49
N ALA A 68 10.39 6.14 8.52
CA ALA A 68 9.85 7.50 8.47
C ALA A 68 10.39 8.35 7.30
N PRO A 69 11.68 8.27 6.90
CA PRO A 69 12.18 8.99 5.73
C PRO A 69 11.44 8.60 4.44
N LEU A 70 11.09 7.31 4.30
CA LEU A 70 10.39 6.80 3.13
C LEU A 70 8.95 7.32 3.05
N ALA A 71 8.25 7.29 4.18
CA ALA A 71 6.89 7.78 4.32
C ALA A 71 6.80 9.30 4.05
N LYS A 72 7.75 10.07 4.61
CA LYS A 72 7.86 11.50 4.36
C LYS A 72 8.06 11.78 2.87
N ARG A 73 8.98 11.06 2.22
CA ARG A 73 9.25 11.29 0.79
C ARG A 73 8.05 10.95 -0.10
N LEU A 74 7.33 9.87 0.23
CA LEU A 74 6.09 9.52 -0.46
C LEU A 74 5.06 10.65 -0.39
N ALA A 75 4.86 11.24 0.79
CA ALA A 75 3.92 12.33 1.01
C ALA A 75 4.34 13.61 0.27
N GLU A 76 5.63 13.96 0.26
CA GLU A 76 6.17 15.08 -0.51
C GLU A 76 5.91 14.92 -2.02
N LEU A 77 6.13 13.70 -2.55
CA LEU A 77 5.86 13.40 -3.95
C LEU A 77 4.37 13.48 -4.26
N ALA A 78 3.50 12.95 -3.40
CA ALA A 78 2.06 13.05 -3.57
C ALA A 78 1.58 14.52 -3.59
N ALA A 79 2.11 15.35 -2.68
CA ALA A 79 1.82 16.78 -2.62
C ALA A 79 2.31 17.55 -3.86
N ARG A 80 3.47 17.19 -4.41
CA ARG A 80 4.03 17.80 -5.63
C ARG A 80 3.05 17.74 -6.81
N TYR A 81 2.30 16.64 -6.95
CA TYR A 81 1.31 16.48 -8.02
C TYR A 81 -0.04 17.15 -7.72
N SER A 82 -0.23 17.67 -6.50
CA SER A 82 -1.40 18.44 -6.07
C SER A 82 -2.76 17.84 -6.51
N PRO A 83 -3.01 16.54 -6.29
CA PRO A 83 -4.27 15.92 -6.69
C PRO A 83 -5.42 16.43 -5.81
N ALA A 84 -6.55 16.76 -6.41
CA ALA A 84 -7.80 16.97 -5.68
C ALA A 84 -8.45 15.63 -5.26
N ARG A 85 -8.14 14.53 -5.97
CA ARG A 85 -8.73 13.19 -5.76
C ARG A 85 -7.65 12.12 -5.83
N TRP A 86 -7.50 11.32 -4.78
CA TRP A 86 -6.49 10.27 -4.72
C TRP A 86 -6.95 8.99 -4.01
N LEU A 87 -6.31 7.87 -4.34
CA LEU A 87 -6.56 6.57 -3.73
C LEU A 87 -5.24 5.91 -3.32
N ASP A 88 -5.15 5.41 -2.09
CA ASP A 88 -4.10 4.47 -1.68
C ASP A 88 -4.58 3.01 -1.80
N ILE A 89 -3.82 2.21 -2.56
CA ILE A 89 -4.10 0.82 -2.89
C ILE A 89 -3.26 -0.09 -1.99
N GLY A 90 -3.93 -0.91 -1.20
CA GLY A 90 -3.27 -1.77 -0.22
C GLY A 90 -2.74 -0.95 0.95
N CYS A 91 -3.60 -0.11 1.52
CA CYS A 91 -3.24 0.85 2.55
C CYS A 91 -2.78 0.20 3.87
N GLY A 92 -3.02 -1.11 4.05
CA GLY A 92 -2.75 -1.83 5.28
C GLY A 92 -3.40 -1.13 6.48
N GLU A 93 -2.60 -0.92 7.52
CA GLU A 93 -3.05 -0.23 8.74
C GLU A 93 -2.96 1.30 8.67
N GLY A 94 -2.72 1.86 7.47
CA GLY A 94 -2.80 3.30 7.20
C GLY A 94 -1.54 4.11 7.53
N TYR A 95 -0.37 3.48 7.72
CA TYR A 95 0.87 4.18 8.08
C TYR A 95 1.30 5.21 7.02
N TYR A 96 1.45 4.76 5.76
CA TYR A 96 1.81 5.64 4.64
C TYR A 96 0.64 6.54 4.23
N THR A 97 -0.57 6.01 4.28
CA THR A 97 -1.81 6.72 3.95
C THR A 97 -2.00 7.98 4.80
N ALA A 98 -1.74 7.89 6.10
CA ALA A 98 -1.86 9.04 7.01
C ALA A 98 -0.91 10.18 6.62
N GLN A 99 0.31 9.85 6.20
CA GLN A 99 1.31 10.84 5.79
C GLN A 99 0.89 11.55 4.50
N ILE A 100 0.32 10.81 3.54
CA ILE A 100 -0.26 11.41 2.33
C ILE A 100 -1.44 12.32 2.70
N ALA A 101 -2.31 11.87 3.60
CA ALA A 101 -3.48 12.64 4.04
C ALA A 101 -3.10 13.94 4.75
N ASP A 102 -2.06 13.92 5.59
CA ASP A 102 -1.53 15.10 6.26
C ASP A 102 -0.92 16.11 5.27
N ALA A 103 -0.28 15.61 4.21
CA ALA A 103 0.26 16.44 3.12
C ALA A 103 -0.82 16.96 2.15
N LEU A 104 -2.01 16.35 2.15
CA LEU A 104 -3.13 16.67 1.26
C LEU A 104 -4.45 16.93 2.03
N PRO A 105 -4.49 17.87 2.99
CA PRO A 105 -5.60 17.98 3.96
C PRO A 105 -6.94 18.44 3.36
N GLN A 106 -6.93 19.07 2.17
CA GLN A 106 -8.10 19.62 1.49
C GLN A 106 -8.45 18.85 0.21
N THR A 107 -8.22 17.54 0.23
CA THR A 107 -8.43 16.67 -0.93
C THR A 107 -9.41 15.56 -0.60
N ASP A 108 -10.01 14.99 -1.63
CA ASP A 108 -10.88 13.83 -1.51
C ASP A 108 -10.04 12.55 -1.60
N GLY A 109 -9.66 12.02 -0.44
CA GLY A 109 -8.79 10.86 -0.32
C GLY A 109 -9.54 9.58 0.02
N TYR A 110 -9.19 8.50 -0.67
CA TYR A 110 -9.67 7.15 -0.41
C TYR A 110 -8.51 6.24 -0.09
N ALA A 111 -8.78 5.18 0.67
CA ALA A 111 -7.80 4.14 0.96
C ALA A 111 -8.50 2.80 1.04
N LEU A 112 -7.92 1.78 0.38
CA LEU A 112 -8.47 0.44 0.37
C LEU A 112 -7.46 -0.62 0.77
N ASP A 113 -7.96 -1.65 1.43
CA ASP A 113 -7.26 -2.91 1.63
C ASP A 113 -8.29 -4.06 1.60
N ILE A 114 -7.82 -5.27 1.29
CA ILE A 114 -8.66 -6.47 1.37
C ILE A 114 -8.88 -6.91 2.83
N SER A 115 -7.95 -6.57 3.73
CA SER A 115 -8.00 -6.89 5.13
C SER A 115 -8.92 -5.94 5.90
N ARG A 116 -10.06 -6.47 6.33
CA ARG A 116 -11.00 -5.75 7.19
C ARG A 116 -10.35 -5.28 8.50
N GLU A 117 -9.51 -6.11 9.12
CA GLU A 117 -8.88 -5.75 10.39
C GLU A 117 -7.84 -4.64 10.22
N ALA A 118 -7.11 -4.62 9.10
CA ALA A 118 -6.17 -3.55 8.79
C ALA A 118 -6.91 -2.21 8.59
N VAL A 119 -7.95 -2.20 7.75
CA VAL A 119 -8.78 -1.01 7.49
C VAL A 119 -9.44 -0.50 8.77
N LYS A 120 -10.00 -1.39 9.60
CA LYS A 120 -10.62 -1.04 10.88
C LYS A 120 -9.66 -0.28 11.81
N ARG A 121 -8.37 -0.61 11.80
CA ARG A 121 -7.33 0.10 12.56
C ARG A 121 -6.94 1.40 11.88
N ALA A 122 -6.80 1.38 10.56
CA ALA A 122 -6.43 2.53 9.74
C ALA A 122 -7.42 3.70 9.87
N CYS A 123 -8.72 3.41 10.00
CA CYS A 123 -9.77 4.43 10.17
C CYS A 123 -9.50 5.45 11.29
N LYS A 124 -8.78 5.06 12.35
CA LYS A 124 -8.46 5.96 13.47
C LYS A 124 -7.30 6.92 13.16
N ARG A 125 -6.42 6.58 12.22
CA ARG A 125 -5.20 7.35 11.92
C ARG A 125 -5.51 8.60 11.10
N ALA A 126 -6.38 8.46 10.10
CA ALA A 126 -6.82 9.56 9.24
C ALA A 126 -8.35 9.51 9.07
N PRO A 127 -9.12 10.00 10.07
CA PRO A 127 -10.58 9.96 10.04
C PRO A 127 -11.21 10.81 8.93
N GLN A 128 -10.44 11.72 8.33
CA GLN A 128 -10.84 12.54 7.18
C GLN A 128 -10.96 11.75 5.87
N LEU A 129 -10.41 10.52 5.81
CA LEU A 129 -10.41 9.72 4.57
C LEU A 129 -11.63 8.82 4.44
N ASN A 130 -11.91 8.44 3.18
CA ASN A 130 -12.88 7.40 2.85
C ASN A 130 -12.20 6.02 2.84
N TRP A 131 -12.46 5.23 3.89
CA TRP A 131 -11.87 3.91 4.06
C TRP A 131 -12.75 2.80 3.46
N LEU A 132 -12.13 1.92 2.66
CA LEU A 132 -12.82 0.84 1.96
C LEU A 132 -12.19 -0.51 2.28
N VAL A 133 -13.01 -1.52 2.51
CA VAL A 133 -12.59 -2.92 2.35
C VAL A 133 -12.95 -3.34 0.94
N ALA A 134 -11.95 -3.47 0.07
CA ALA A 134 -12.10 -3.74 -1.36
C ALA A 134 -10.84 -4.43 -1.92
N SER A 135 -10.93 -4.96 -3.14
CA SER A 135 -9.81 -5.58 -3.84
C SER A 135 -9.30 -4.65 -4.95
N MET A 136 -7.97 -4.58 -5.13
CA MET A 136 -7.36 -3.87 -6.27
C MET A 136 -7.77 -4.47 -7.62
N ALA A 137 -8.20 -5.74 -7.67
CA ALA A 137 -8.71 -6.33 -8.91
C ALA A 137 -10.07 -5.76 -9.35
N ARG A 138 -10.79 -5.06 -8.45
CA ARG A 138 -12.10 -4.48 -8.74
C ARG A 138 -12.41 -3.36 -7.75
N VAL A 139 -11.80 -2.21 -7.98
CA VAL A 139 -11.93 -1.04 -7.12
C VAL A 139 -13.32 -0.42 -7.34
N PRO A 140 -14.12 -0.20 -6.28
CA PRO A 140 -15.49 0.28 -6.38
C PRO A 140 -15.56 1.80 -6.58
N LEU A 141 -14.72 2.34 -7.46
CA LEU A 141 -14.72 3.73 -7.90
C LEU A 141 -14.99 3.80 -9.40
N SER A 142 -15.65 4.87 -9.83
CA SER A 142 -15.94 5.11 -11.24
C SER A 142 -14.66 5.29 -12.05
N ASP A 143 -14.74 5.06 -13.36
CA ASP A 143 -13.66 5.30 -14.31
C ASP A 143 -13.20 6.77 -14.25
N ALA A 144 -11.91 7.00 -14.54
CA ALA A 144 -11.29 8.32 -14.64
C ALA A 144 -11.59 9.26 -13.46
N SER A 145 -11.69 8.71 -12.24
CA SER A 145 -12.11 9.45 -11.05
C SER A 145 -10.95 9.87 -10.15
N CYS A 146 -9.78 9.26 -10.28
CA CYS A 146 -8.59 9.56 -9.50
C CYS A 146 -7.59 10.39 -10.31
N GLN A 147 -6.89 11.33 -9.66
CA GLN A 147 -5.73 12.02 -10.25
C GLN A 147 -4.42 11.42 -9.77
N LEU A 148 -4.41 10.82 -8.58
CA LEU A 148 -3.28 10.10 -8.04
C LEU A 148 -3.72 8.73 -7.50
N LEU A 149 -2.98 7.69 -7.85
CA LEU A 149 -3.01 6.41 -7.17
C LEU A 149 -1.70 6.23 -6.41
N ALA A 150 -1.73 5.83 -5.14
CA ALA A 150 -0.56 5.41 -4.39
C ALA A 150 -0.57 3.88 -4.26
N SER A 151 0.59 3.25 -4.41
CA SER A 151 0.78 1.81 -4.19
C SER A 151 2.12 1.57 -3.51
N VAL A 152 2.07 1.14 -2.25
CA VAL A 152 3.25 0.92 -1.41
C VAL A 152 3.42 -0.56 -1.13
N PHE A 153 4.39 -1.19 -1.78
CA PHE A 153 4.67 -2.63 -1.66
C PHE A 153 3.45 -3.54 -1.91
N SER A 154 2.40 -3.03 -2.57
CA SER A 154 1.16 -3.74 -2.80
C SER A 154 1.10 -4.33 -4.22
N PRO A 155 0.40 -5.47 -4.42
CA PRO A 155 0.08 -5.96 -5.76
C PRO A 155 -0.76 -4.94 -6.53
N LEU A 156 -0.53 -4.86 -7.83
CA LEU A 156 -1.16 -3.88 -8.71
C LEU A 156 -1.81 -4.58 -9.91
N ASP A 157 -3.06 -4.24 -10.21
CA ASP A 157 -3.69 -4.50 -11.50
C ASP A 157 -3.54 -3.26 -12.38
N TRP A 158 -2.76 -3.38 -13.47
CA TRP A 158 -2.47 -2.27 -14.36
C TRP A 158 -3.68 -1.77 -15.14
N GLN A 159 -4.60 -2.67 -15.53
CA GLN A 159 -5.79 -2.27 -16.26
C GLN A 159 -6.75 -1.53 -15.34
N GLU A 160 -6.88 -1.99 -14.09
CA GLU A 160 -7.69 -1.29 -13.11
C GLU A 160 -7.07 0.07 -12.72
N ALA A 161 -5.75 0.14 -12.54
CA ALA A 161 -5.06 1.41 -12.30
C ALA A 161 -5.30 2.40 -13.46
N LYS A 162 -5.17 1.93 -14.71
CA LYS A 162 -5.46 2.74 -15.90
C LYS A 162 -6.94 3.16 -15.94
N ARG A 163 -7.89 2.28 -15.61
CA ARG A 163 -9.33 2.58 -15.58
C ARG A 163 -9.65 3.71 -14.60
N LEU A 164 -9.05 3.68 -13.42
CA LEU A 164 -9.32 4.63 -12.33
C LEU A 164 -8.73 6.02 -12.59
N LEU A 165 -7.53 6.10 -13.16
CA LEU A 165 -6.82 7.36 -13.38
C LEU A 165 -7.53 8.22 -14.42
N ALA A 166 -7.73 9.51 -14.17
CA ALA A 166 -8.09 10.46 -15.22
C ALA A 166 -6.89 10.64 -16.20
N PRO A 167 -7.13 11.03 -17.46
CA PRO A 167 -6.04 11.49 -18.34
C PRO A 167 -5.22 12.60 -17.66
N GLY A 168 -3.89 12.49 -17.70
CA GLY A 168 -2.95 13.36 -16.98
C GLY A 168 -2.78 13.03 -15.49
N GLY A 169 -3.54 12.07 -14.93
CA GLY A 169 -3.31 11.52 -13.60
C GLY A 169 -2.16 10.50 -13.60
N GLY A 170 -1.69 10.09 -12.43
CA GLY A 170 -0.62 9.10 -12.34
C GLY A 170 -0.63 8.20 -11.12
N LEU A 171 0.07 7.09 -11.27
CA LEU A 171 0.37 6.12 -10.22
C LEU A 171 1.73 6.46 -9.61
N LEU A 172 1.74 6.77 -8.31
CA LEU A 172 2.92 6.85 -7.47
C LEU A 172 3.17 5.49 -6.82
N ARG A 173 4.09 4.73 -7.39
CA ARG A 173 4.44 3.38 -6.93
C ARG A 173 5.74 3.41 -6.13
N MET A 174 5.73 2.75 -4.97
CA MET A 174 6.89 2.58 -4.10
C MET A 174 7.28 1.10 -4.01
N GLY A 175 8.53 0.77 -4.31
CA GLY A 175 9.02 -0.61 -4.33
C GLY A 175 10.52 -0.75 -4.01
N PRO A 176 10.98 -1.92 -3.52
CA PRO A 176 12.37 -2.11 -3.18
C PRO A 176 13.23 -2.12 -4.45
N THR A 177 14.45 -1.59 -4.34
CA THR A 177 15.48 -1.79 -5.36
C THR A 177 16.21 -3.10 -5.16
N ARG A 178 17.06 -3.48 -6.12
CA ARG A 178 17.99 -4.61 -5.98
C ARG A 178 18.96 -4.48 -4.82
N GLU A 179 19.20 -3.28 -4.29
CA GLU A 179 20.14 -3.02 -3.19
C GLU A 179 19.44 -3.10 -1.82
N HIS A 180 18.11 -3.06 -1.78
CA HIS A 180 17.34 -3.03 -0.53
C HIS A 180 17.67 -4.23 0.37
N LEU A 181 18.10 -3.94 1.60
CA LEU A 181 18.41 -4.91 2.65
C LEU A 181 19.41 -5.99 2.18
N MET A 182 20.39 -5.63 1.34
CA MET A 182 21.37 -6.58 0.81
C MET A 182 22.15 -7.27 1.92
N GLU A 183 22.60 -6.53 2.93
CA GLU A 183 23.37 -7.05 4.07
C GLU A 183 22.55 -8.05 4.88
N LEU A 184 21.25 -7.77 5.05
CA LEU A 184 20.32 -8.70 5.68
C LEU A 184 20.16 -9.97 4.85
N ARG A 185 19.98 -9.84 3.53
CA ARG A 185 19.81 -10.99 2.62
C ARG A 185 21.06 -11.88 2.58
N GLN A 186 22.26 -11.30 2.56
CA GLN A 186 23.52 -12.04 2.60
C GLN A 186 23.69 -12.86 3.90
N LYS A 187 23.13 -12.40 5.03
CA LYS A 187 23.11 -13.19 6.28
C LYS A 187 22.07 -14.32 6.27
N LEU A 188 21.03 -14.23 5.42
CA LEU A 188 19.92 -15.19 5.39
C LEU A 188 20.08 -16.27 4.31
N TYR A 189 20.82 -16.01 3.24
CA TYR A 189 20.98 -16.91 2.10
C TYR A 189 22.45 -17.16 1.76
N ASP A 190 22.77 -18.38 1.32
CA ASP A 190 24.11 -18.71 0.79
C ASP A 190 24.38 -18.00 -0.54
N GLU A 191 23.33 -17.84 -1.35
CA GLU A 191 23.37 -17.13 -2.62
C GLU A 191 22.17 -16.19 -2.70
N VAL A 192 22.44 -14.88 -2.82
CA VAL A 192 21.40 -13.87 -3.04
C VAL A 192 21.13 -13.78 -4.54
N ARG A 193 19.99 -14.34 -4.97
CA ARG A 193 19.55 -14.23 -6.36
C ARG A 193 19.36 -12.77 -6.75
N ASP A 194 19.78 -12.44 -7.97
CA ASP A 194 19.57 -11.12 -8.53
C ASP A 194 18.07 -10.82 -8.64
N TYR A 195 17.70 -9.58 -8.31
CA TYR A 195 16.33 -9.10 -8.34
C TYR A 195 16.25 -8.00 -9.39
N ASP A 196 15.56 -8.30 -10.49
CA ASP A 196 15.22 -7.28 -11.47
C ASP A 196 14.09 -6.40 -10.93
N ASP A 197 14.52 -5.27 -10.36
CA ASP A 197 13.66 -4.22 -9.84
C ASP A 197 13.01 -3.38 -10.95
N GLN A 198 13.31 -3.58 -12.22
CA GLN A 198 12.71 -2.86 -13.35
C GLN A 198 11.62 -3.65 -14.07
N LYS A 199 11.49 -4.95 -13.81
CA LYS A 199 10.50 -5.83 -14.45
C LYS A 199 9.07 -5.31 -14.47
N HIS A 200 8.62 -4.56 -13.45
CA HIS A 200 7.27 -4.00 -13.44
C HIS A 200 7.07 -2.88 -14.47
N LEU A 201 8.15 -2.24 -14.95
CA LEU A 201 8.08 -1.22 -16.01
C LEU A 201 7.67 -1.84 -17.34
N GLU A 202 8.04 -3.10 -17.60
CA GLU A 202 7.63 -3.86 -18.77
C GLU A 202 6.11 -4.15 -18.79
N LEU A 203 5.46 -4.05 -17.62
CA LEU A 203 4.04 -4.28 -17.45
C LEU A 203 3.20 -3.01 -17.60
N ILE A 204 3.84 -1.84 -17.81
CA ILE A 204 3.13 -0.58 -18.04
C ILE A 204 2.32 -0.71 -19.34
N PRO A 205 0.98 -0.59 -19.30
CA PRO A 205 0.16 -0.78 -20.48
C PRO A 205 0.29 0.41 -21.43
N GLU A 206 -0.07 0.20 -22.71
CA GLU A 206 -0.23 1.29 -23.68
C GLU A 206 -1.12 2.40 -23.12
N GLY A 207 -0.80 3.66 -23.42
CA GLY A 207 -1.50 4.83 -22.86
C GLY A 207 -1.10 5.18 -21.42
N MET A 208 -0.07 4.54 -20.89
CA MET A 208 0.64 4.98 -19.69
C MET A 208 2.15 5.03 -19.98
N ARG A 209 2.88 5.85 -19.22
CA ARG A 209 4.35 5.94 -19.34
C ARG A 209 5.01 6.22 -18.00
N LEU A 210 6.23 5.73 -17.81
CA LEU A 210 7.07 6.20 -16.72
C LEU A 210 7.48 7.66 -17.01
N ALA A 211 7.02 8.59 -16.18
CA ALA A 211 7.29 10.02 -16.33
C ALA A 211 8.40 10.50 -15.38
N HIS A 212 8.53 9.87 -14.22
CA HIS A 212 9.63 10.14 -13.29
C HIS A 212 9.96 8.90 -12.46
N SER A 213 11.24 8.74 -12.08
CA SER A 213 11.70 7.69 -11.19
C SER A 213 12.84 8.25 -10.33
N GLU A 214 12.80 7.99 -9.02
CA GLU A 214 13.88 8.34 -8.11
C GLU A 214 14.05 7.28 -7.01
N THR A 215 15.27 7.17 -6.49
CA THR A 215 15.60 6.23 -5.41
C THR A 215 15.99 7.00 -4.16
N LEU A 216 15.41 6.63 -3.01
CA LEU A 216 15.85 7.06 -1.70
C LEU A 216 16.65 5.93 -1.05
N THR A 217 17.92 6.21 -0.75
CA THR A 217 18.83 5.29 -0.08
C THR A 217 19.32 5.88 1.23
N PHE A 218 19.26 5.10 2.32
CA PHE A 218 19.87 5.45 3.59
C PHE A 218 20.26 4.19 4.38
N ASN A 219 21.18 4.36 5.34
CA ASN A 219 21.60 3.29 6.24
C ASN A 219 20.74 3.31 7.50
N LEU A 220 20.30 2.12 7.91
CA LEU A 220 19.55 1.91 9.14
C LEU A 220 20.40 1.08 10.10
N HIS A 221 20.75 1.68 11.24
CA HIS A 221 21.41 0.96 12.33
C HIS A 221 20.37 0.24 13.21
N LEU A 222 20.35 -1.09 13.17
CA LEU A 222 19.42 -1.92 13.93
C LEU A 222 20.05 -2.39 15.23
N SER A 223 20.04 -1.52 16.25
CA SER A 223 20.61 -1.82 17.57
C SER A 223 19.73 -2.71 18.46
N SER A 224 18.41 -2.62 18.33
CA SER A 224 17.45 -3.44 19.09
C SER A 224 17.21 -4.82 18.46
N SER A 225 17.21 -5.86 19.29
CA SER A 225 16.82 -7.21 18.86
C SER A 225 15.37 -7.28 18.39
N GLU A 226 14.48 -6.49 18.99
CA GLU A 226 13.08 -6.37 18.56
C GLU A 226 12.99 -5.77 17.16
N ALA A 227 13.71 -4.70 16.87
CA ALA A 227 13.72 -4.09 15.53
C ALA A 227 14.24 -5.06 14.46
N ARG A 228 15.27 -5.86 14.78
CA ARG A 228 15.78 -6.91 13.89
C ARG A 228 14.76 -8.02 13.67
N ALA A 229 14.11 -8.49 14.74
CA ALA A 229 13.06 -9.50 14.66
C ALA A 229 11.86 -9.00 13.85
N ASP A 230 11.46 -7.74 14.06
CA ASP A 230 10.31 -7.14 13.39
C ASP A 230 10.58 -6.92 11.89
N LEU A 231 11.78 -6.46 11.53
CA LEU A 231 12.20 -6.35 10.13
C LEU A 231 12.20 -7.72 9.42
N LEU A 232 12.71 -8.76 10.09
CA LEU A 232 12.67 -10.13 9.54
C LEU A 232 11.23 -10.61 9.35
N ALA A 233 10.34 -10.37 10.31
CA ALA A 233 8.97 -10.82 10.26
C ALA A 233 8.15 -10.11 9.16
N MET A 234 8.42 -8.82 8.90
CA MET A 234 7.69 -8.05 7.89
C MET A 234 8.22 -8.20 6.46
N THR A 235 9.34 -8.90 6.26
CA THR A 235 9.94 -9.15 4.94
C THR A 235 9.76 -10.61 4.53
N PRO A 236 9.51 -10.93 3.24
CA PRO A 236 9.46 -12.32 2.77
C PRO A 236 10.75 -13.11 3.05
N HIS A 237 11.86 -12.41 3.30
CA HIS A 237 13.15 -13.02 3.54
C HIS A 237 13.24 -13.76 4.89
N GLY A 238 12.62 -13.24 5.96
CA GLY A 238 12.63 -13.91 7.26
C GLY A 238 11.94 -15.27 7.23
N TRP A 239 10.87 -15.40 6.44
CA TRP A 239 10.06 -16.63 6.31
C TRP A 239 10.79 -17.75 5.59
N ARG A 240 11.61 -17.40 4.61
CA ARG A 240 12.36 -18.37 3.78
C ARG A 240 13.69 -18.79 4.41
N ALA A 241 14.19 -18.02 5.37
CA ALA A 241 15.44 -18.33 6.07
C ALA A 241 15.27 -19.47 7.09
N SER A 242 16.38 -20.12 7.47
CA SER A 242 16.38 -21.09 8.56
C SER A 242 16.19 -20.39 9.93
N ALA A 243 15.71 -21.14 10.93
CA ALA A 243 15.59 -20.62 12.30
C ALA A 243 16.93 -20.16 12.87
N GLU A 244 18.01 -20.88 12.56
CA GLU A 244 19.38 -20.55 12.95
C GLU A 244 19.84 -19.20 12.37
N ARG A 245 19.65 -18.97 11.07
CA ARG A 245 20.05 -17.71 10.43
C ARG A 245 19.24 -16.52 10.94
N ARG A 246 17.94 -16.72 11.18
CA ARG A 246 17.12 -15.70 11.85
C ARG A 246 17.66 -15.37 13.24
N ALA A 247 17.98 -16.38 14.04
CA ALA A 247 18.52 -16.18 15.38
C ALA A 247 19.86 -15.44 15.35
N ALA A 248 20.76 -15.78 14.41
CA ALA A 248 22.03 -15.10 14.24
C ALA A 248 21.87 -13.61 13.89
N VAL A 249 20.94 -13.27 12.98
CA VAL A 249 20.61 -11.87 12.68
C VAL A 249 20.04 -11.16 13.91
N ILE A 250 19.18 -11.80 14.69
CA ILE A 250 18.57 -11.18 15.87
C ILE A 250 19.60 -10.98 17.00
N ALA A 251 20.59 -11.85 17.11
CA ALA A 251 21.59 -11.83 18.19
C ALA A 251 22.47 -10.58 18.17
N GLU A 252 22.87 -10.10 17.00
CA GLU A 252 23.87 -9.04 16.87
C GLU A 252 23.32 -7.79 16.15
N PRO A 253 23.66 -6.58 16.61
CA PRO A 253 23.38 -5.36 15.87
C PRO A 253 23.92 -5.41 14.43
N CYS A 254 23.21 -4.78 13.51
CA CYS A 254 23.64 -4.68 12.13
C CYS A 254 23.21 -3.37 11.49
N ASP A 255 24.01 -2.92 10.55
CA ASP A 255 23.63 -1.88 9.60
C ASP A 255 23.05 -2.54 8.35
N VAL A 256 21.95 -1.98 7.86
CA VAL A 256 21.32 -2.41 6.61
C VAL A 256 21.06 -1.22 5.72
N THR A 257 21.23 -1.43 4.41
CA THR A 257 20.90 -0.42 3.41
C THR A 257 19.40 -0.48 3.10
N VAL A 258 18.70 0.62 3.32
CA VAL A 258 17.32 0.81 2.86
C VAL A 258 17.37 1.58 1.54
N ALA A 259 17.13 0.89 0.42
CA ALA A 259 17.08 1.51 -0.92
C ALA A 259 15.73 1.27 -1.60
N ILE A 260 14.90 2.31 -1.71
CA ILE A 260 13.53 2.23 -2.23
C ILE A 260 13.37 3.15 -3.44
N ARG A 261 12.71 2.66 -4.49
CA ARG A 261 12.38 3.44 -5.68
C ARG A 261 10.93 3.95 -5.63
N TYR A 262 10.76 5.19 -6.08
CA TYR A 262 9.49 5.85 -6.31
C TYR A 262 9.34 6.08 -7.81
N ASP A 263 8.32 5.48 -8.40
CA ASP A 263 8.00 5.62 -9.81
C ASP A 263 6.71 6.44 -9.93
N TRP A 264 6.73 7.49 -10.74
CA TRP A 264 5.55 8.20 -11.22
C TRP A 264 5.22 7.75 -12.63
N ILE A 265 4.11 7.07 -12.77
CA ILE A 265 3.64 6.52 -14.05
C ILE A 265 2.36 7.26 -14.43
N GLU A 266 2.45 8.06 -15.49
CA GLU A 266 1.39 8.94 -15.94
C GLU A 266 0.46 8.21 -16.93
N ARG A 267 -0.84 8.45 -16.83
CA ARG A 267 -1.84 8.09 -17.84
C ARG A 267 -1.91 9.22 -18.87
N LEU A 268 -1.68 8.87 -20.14
CA LEU A 268 -1.74 9.78 -21.28
C LEU A 268 -3.19 10.18 -21.62
#